data_AF-A0A2H0PBQ9-F1
#
_entry.id   AF-A0A2H0PBQ9-F1
#
_cell.length_a   1.000
_cell.length_b   1.000
_cell.length_c   1.000
_cell.angle_alpha   90.00
_cell.angle_beta   90.00
_cell.angle_gamma   90.00
#
_symmetry.space_group_name_H-M   'P 1'
#
loop_
_entity.id
_entity.type
_entity.pdbx_description
1 polymer ?
#
loop_
_entity_poly.entity_id
_entity_poly.type
_entity_poly.pdbx_seq_one_letter_code
_entity_poly.pdbx_strand_id
1 'polypeptide(L)'
;MAESKEFKPLKDLGATPLSENSELKYYVDEFKGHRYGSIRTFVKGDAYSGPTKAGVTLNARLLEETIPVLEKLPAEPVAAEDLELLRVPKKAGVELVVRITLYKGTVGIDLREWVDEAEYKGWSKKGVRVPYKDLPAMIGYLRQMQTLVAKP
;
A
#
# COMPACT_ATOMS: atom_id res chain seq x y z
N MET A 1 1.37 31.90 -4.40
CA MET A 1 1.25 30.60 -5.10
C MET A 1 2.07 29.62 -4.29
N ALA A 2 1.46 28.65 -3.63
CA ALA A 2 2.21 27.67 -2.86
C ALA A 2 3.02 26.83 -3.86
N GLU A 3 4.34 26.93 -3.81
CA GLU A 3 5.22 26.02 -4.54
C GLU A 3 4.82 24.60 -4.16
N SER A 4 4.28 23.87 -5.14
CA SER A 4 4.02 22.45 -5.02
C SER A 4 5.34 21.79 -4.69
N LYS A 5 5.57 21.45 -3.40
CA LYS A 5 6.72 20.66 -2.98
C LYS A 5 6.75 19.41 -3.86
N GLU A 6 7.68 19.39 -4.81
CA GLU A 6 7.83 18.31 -5.76
C GLU A 6 8.08 17.02 -4.96
N PHE A 7 7.19 16.04 -5.12
CA PHE A 7 7.33 14.77 -4.43
C PHE A 7 8.60 14.08 -4.93
N LYS A 8 9.61 13.96 -4.05
CA LYS A 8 10.90 13.33 -4.33
C LYS A 8 11.14 12.19 -3.35
N PRO A 9 10.76 10.95 -3.69
CA PRO A 9 11.06 9.81 -2.84
C PRO A 9 12.56 9.52 -2.87
N LEU A 10 13.07 8.82 -1.86
CA LEU A 10 14.45 8.34 -1.85
C LEU A 10 14.73 7.43 -3.05
N LYS A 11 13.76 6.58 -3.40
CA LYS A 11 13.83 5.73 -4.59
C LYS A 11 12.44 5.48 -5.16
N ASP A 12 12.20 5.86 -6.41
CA ASP A 12 11.03 5.41 -7.17
C ASP A 12 11.26 4.00 -7.72
N LEU A 13 10.28 3.12 -7.56
CA LEU A 13 10.33 1.72 -8.01
C LEU A 13 9.38 1.46 -9.17
N GLY A 14 8.32 2.25 -9.34
CA GLY A 14 7.36 2.08 -10.41
C GLY A 14 5.92 2.41 -10.01
N ALA A 15 4.99 2.09 -10.92
CA ALA A 15 3.58 2.40 -10.76
C ALA A 15 2.66 1.37 -11.41
N THR A 16 1.44 1.26 -10.88
CA THR A 16 0.32 0.49 -11.47
C THR A 16 -0.82 1.46 -11.78
N PRO A 17 -1.31 1.54 -13.03
CA PRO A 17 -2.45 2.39 -13.36
C PRO A 17 -3.72 1.89 -12.66
N LEU A 18 -4.48 2.82 -12.06
CA LEU A 18 -5.80 2.54 -11.48
C LEU A 18 -6.93 3.04 -12.36
N SER A 19 -6.75 4.22 -12.97
CA SER A 19 -7.67 4.84 -13.92
C SER A 19 -6.89 5.77 -14.85
N GLU A 20 -7.57 6.43 -15.79
CA GLU A 20 -6.97 7.42 -16.70
C GLU A 20 -6.20 8.52 -15.94
N ASN A 21 -6.70 8.91 -14.77
CA ASN A 21 -6.20 10.02 -13.98
C ASN A 21 -5.60 9.59 -12.63
N SER A 22 -5.39 8.29 -12.40
CA SER A 22 -4.81 7.82 -11.14
C SER A 22 -3.97 6.56 -11.26
N GLU A 23 -2.95 6.48 -10.42
CA GLU A 23 -1.99 5.38 -10.38
C GLU A 23 -1.60 5.08 -8.93
N LEU A 24 -1.26 3.82 -8.64
CA LEU A 24 -0.53 3.46 -7.43
C LEU A 24 0.95 3.60 -7.71
N LYS A 25 1.65 4.41 -6.92
CA LYS A 25 3.11 4.46 -6.96
C LYS A 25 3.71 3.63 -5.84
N TYR A 26 4.83 3.01 -6.16
CA TYR A 26 5.65 2.17 -5.30
C TYR A 26 7.01 2.84 -5.16
N TYR A 27 7.38 3.21 -3.94
CA TYR A 27 8.63 3.92 -3.70
C TYR A 27 9.17 3.64 -2.31
N VAL A 28 10.45 3.94 -2.09
CA VAL A 28 11.06 3.98 -0.77
C VAL A 28 11.25 5.43 -0.37
N ASP A 29 10.95 5.71 0.89
CA ASP A 29 11.10 7.02 1.51
C ASP A 29 11.84 6.91 2.83
N GLU A 30 12.30 8.03 3.37
CA GLU A 30 12.98 8.10 4.66
C GLU A 30 12.29 9.10 5.57
N PHE A 31 12.02 8.69 6.81
CA PHE A 31 11.47 9.56 7.84
C PHE A 31 12.20 9.34 9.15
N LYS A 32 12.75 10.42 9.71
CA LYS A 32 13.55 10.40 10.96
C LYS A 32 14.68 9.35 10.92
N GLY A 33 15.38 9.25 9.80
CA GLY A 33 16.49 8.29 9.62
C GLY A 33 16.04 6.84 9.41
N HIS A 34 14.74 6.56 9.35
CA HIS A 34 14.22 5.22 9.08
C HIS A 34 13.65 5.15 7.66
N ARG A 35 14.03 4.11 6.93
CA ARG A 35 13.49 3.85 5.59
C ARG A 35 12.18 3.08 5.66
N TYR A 36 11.30 3.38 4.72
CA TYR A 36 10.00 2.72 4.59
C TYR A 36 9.66 2.49 3.13
N GLY A 37 9.09 1.33 2.83
CA GLY A 37 8.39 1.09 1.57
C GLY A 37 7.03 1.79 1.62
N SER A 38 6.63 2.43 0.53
CA SER A 38 5.37 3.15 0.44
C SER A 38 4.62 2.73 -0.82
N ILE A 39 3.34 2.44 -0.64
CA ILE A 39 2.38 2.30 -1.73
C ILE A 39 1.34 3.41 -1.56
N ARG A 40 1.16 4.24 -2.58
CA ARG A 40 0.26 5.41 -2.47
C ARG A 40 -0.43 5.70 -3.77
N THR A 41 -1.70 6.06 -3.70
CA THR A 41 -2.45 6.56 -4.85
C THR A 41 -2.02 7.98 -5.17
N PHE A 42 -1.65 8.19 -6.42
CA PHE A 42 -1.40 9.47 -7.05
C PHE A 42 -2.55 9.78 -8.00
N VAL A 43 -2.92 11.05 -8.06
CA VAL A 43 -3.91 11.56 -9.00
C VAL A 43 -3.28 12.59 -9.91
N LYS A 44 -3.78 12.70 -11.13
CA LYS A 44 -3.46 13.74 -12.09
C LYS A 44 -4.75 14.50 -12.39
N GLY A 45 -4.68 15.82 -12.32
CA GLY A 45 -5.82 16.69 -12.59
C GLY A 45 -5.37 18.14 -12.71
N ASP A 46 -6.26 18.97 -13.26
CA ASP A 46 -5.95 20.36 -13.61
C ASP A 46 -5.61 21.22 -12.38
N ALA A 47 -6.31 20.99 -11.26
CA ALA A 47 -6.09 21.74 -10.01
C ALA A 47 -5.04 21.11 -9.09
N TYR A 48 -4.81 19.80 -9.18
CA TYR A 48 -3.86 19.08 -8.35
C TYR A 48 -3.34 17.81 -9.04
N SER A 49 -2.03 17.65 -9.02
CA SER A 49 -1.36 16.42 -9.44
C SER A 49 -0.34 16.02 -8.37
N GLY A 50 -0.49 14.82 -7.79
CA GLY A 50 0.39 14.39 -6.72
C GLY A 50 -0.15 13.28 -5.82
N PRO A 51 0.58 12.97 -4.73
CA PRO A 51 0.19 11.92 -3.78
C PRO A 51 -1.11 12.26 -3.05
N THR A 52 -1.95 11.27 -2.81
CA THR A 52 -3.15 11.43 -1.97
C THR A 52 -2.91 10.91 -0.56
N LYS A 53 -3.90 11.09 0.35
CA LYS A 53 -3.87 10.47 1.68
C LYS A 53 -4.03 8.94 1.63
N ALA A 54 -4.57 8.39 0.54
CA ALA A 54 -4.72 6.96 0.34
C ALA A 54 -3.35 6.33 0.03
N GLY A 55 -2.75 5.76 1.07
CA GLY A 55 -1.44 5.13 0.99
C GLY A 55 -1.14 4.39 2.27
N VAL A 56 -0.25 3.41 2.17
CA VAL A 56 0.28 2.65 3.29
C VAL A 56 1.81 2.72 3.28
N THR A 57 2.39 2.79 4.47
CA THR A 57 3.83 2.67 4.68
C THR A 57 4.14 1.35 5.36
N LEU A 58 5.20 0.69 4.91
CA LEU A 58 5.63 -0.65 5.30
C LEU A 58 7.09 -0.55 5.77
N ASN A 59 7.37 -0.97 7.00
CA ASN A 59 8.73 -1.17 7.47
C ASN A 59 9.23 -2.57 7.07
N ALA A 60 10.50 -2.90 7.40
CA ALA A 60 11.10 -4.19 7.07
C ALA A 60 10.24 -5.38 7.55
N ARG A 61 9.79 -5.33 8.81
CA ARG A 61 8.93 -6.36 9.40
C ARG A 61 7.61 -6.54 8.64
N LEU A 62 6.91 -5.46 8.32
CA LEU A 62 5.65 -5.53 7.58
C LEU A 62 5.86 -6.11 6.18
N LEU A 63 6.97 -5.81 5.52
CA LEU A 63 7.33 -6.41 4.23
C LEU A 63 7.62 -7.91 4.38
N GLU A 64 8.40 -8.31 5.38
CA GLU A 64 8.72 -9.71 5.69
C GLU A 64 7.48 -10.56 5.99
N GLU A 65 6.48 -10.01 6.68
CA GLU A 65 5.24 -10.73 6.98
C GLU A 65 4.26 -10.72 5.81
N THR A 66 4.16 -9.62 5.07
CA THR A 66 3.16 -9.45 3.99
C THR A 66 3.51 -10.24 2.74
N ILE A 67 4.78 -10.19 2.30
CA ILE A 67 5.18 -10.77 1.01
C ILE A 67 4.90 -12.27 0.92
N PRO A 68 5.28 -13.12 1.91
CA PRO A 68 5.04 -14.56 1.84
C PRO A 68 3.55 -14.94 1.80
N VAL A 69 2.69 -14.11 2.40
CA VAL A 69 1.23 -14.32 2.35
C VAL A 69 0.70 -14.06 0.94
N LEU A 70 1.14 -12.96 0.32
CA LEU A 70 0.75 -12.61 -1.04
C LEU A 70 1.27 -13.60 -2.10
N GLU A 71 2.48 -14.13 -1.91
CA GLU A 71 3.07 -15.12 -2.82
C GLU A 71 2.37 -16.49 -2.81
N LYS A 72 1.63 -16.80 -1.74
CA LYS A 72 0.85 -18.05 -1.64
C LYS A 72 -0.52 -17.94 -2.28
N LEU A 73 -0.92 -16.74 -2.73
CA LEU A 73 -2.21 -16.57 -3.38
C LEU A 73 -2.21 -17.23 -4.77
N PRO A 74 -3.35 -17.80 -5.18
CA PRO A 74 -3.49 -18.35 -6.52
C PRO A 74 -3.34 -17.27 -7.61
N ALA A 75 -3.10 -17.68 -8.85
CA ALA A 75 -3.00 -16.74 -9.97
C ALA A 75 -4.34 -16.06 -10.29
N GLU A 76 -5.45 -16.75 -10.07
CA GLU A 76 -6.81 -16.27 -10.27
C GLU A 76 -7.53 -16.07 -8.93
N PRO A 77 -8.32 -15.00 -8.76
CA PRO A 77 -9.02 -14.74 -7.52
C PRO A 77 -10.16 -15.75 -7.31
N VAL A 78 -10.21 -16.35 -6.12
CA VAL A 78 -11.25 -17.35 -5.75
C VAL A 78 -12.31 -16.77 -4.80
N ALA A 79 -12.14 -15.53 -4.35
CA ALA A 79 -12.97 -14.96 -3.28
C ALA A 79 -14.31 -14.41 -3.79
N ALA A 80 -15.41 -14.96 -3.25
CA ALA A 80 -16.76 -14.42 -3.43
C ALA A 80 -17.09 -13.29 -2.42
N GLU A 81 -16.31 -13.18 -1.35
CA GLU A 81 -16.47 -12.22 -0.25
C GLU A 81 -15.11 -11.70 0.25
N ASP A 82 -15.15 -10.74 1.18
CA ASP A 82 -13.94 -10.21 1.82
C ASP A 82 -13.24 -11.31 2.64
N LEU A 83 -11.95 -11.55 2.37
CA LEU A 83 -11.14 -12.54 3.08
C LEU A 83 -9.89 -11.88 3.68
N GLU A 84 -9.84 -11.79 5.00
CA GLU A 84 -8.63 -11.36 5.71
C GLU A 84 -7.52 -12.42 5.55
N LEU A 85 -6.36 -11.99 5.08
CA LEU A 85 -5.20 -12.85 4.84
C LEU A 85 -4.16 -12.73 5.94
N LEU A 86 -4.00 -11.50 6.46
CA LEU A 86 -2.97 -11.16 7.43
C LEU A 86 -3.38 -9.91 8.20
N ARG A 87 -3.05 -9.89 9.48
CA ARG A 87 -3.13 -8.72 10.35
C ARG A 87 -1.86 -8.61 11.17
N VAL A 88 -1.15 -7.50 11.03
CA VAL A 88 0.15 -7.28 11.68
C VAL A 88 0.12 -5.98 12.48
N PRO A 89 0.53 -5.99 13.77
CA PRO A 89 0.72 -4.76 14.53
C PRO A 89 1.76 -3.85 13.87
N LYS A 90 1.37 -2.62 13.55
CA LYS A 90 2.26 -1.60 12.96
C LYS A 90 2.84 -0.69 14.04
N LYS A 91 2.00 -0.28 14.99
CA LYS A 91 2.35 0.48 16.20
C LYS A 91 1.22 0.30 17.22
N ALA A 92 1.39 0.85 18.43
CA ALA A 92 0.31 0.84 19.42
C ALA A 92 -1.01 1.39 18.84
N GLY A 93 -2.08 0.62 19.00
CA GLY A 93 -3.42 0.97 18.51
C GLY A 93 -3.61 0.92 17.00
N VAL A 94 -2.62 0.50 16.20
CA VAL A 94 -2.74 0.45 14.73
C VAL A 94 -2.13 -0.81 14.15
N GLU A 95 -2.93 -1.51 13.36
CA GLU A 95 -2.57 -2.75 12.66
C GLU A 95 -2.63 -2.52 11.14
N LEU A 96 -1.72 -3.14 10.41
CA LEU A 96 -1.89 -3.34 8.97
C LEU A 96 -2.74 -4.59 8.76
N VAL A 97 -3.84 -4.47 8.03
CA VAL A 97 -4.64 -5.61 7.58
C VAL A 97 -4.49 -5.75 6.07
N VAL A 98 -4.23 -6.97 5.63
CA VAL A 98 -4.16 -7.37 4.23
C VAL A 98 -5.29 -8.33 3.96
N ARG A 99 -6.11 -8.04 2.94
CA ARG A 99 -7.29 -8.84 2.62
C ARG A 99 -7.57 -8.87 1.14
N ILE A 100 -8.23 -9.94 0.69
CA ILE A 100 -8.92 -9.95 -0.60
C ILE A 100 -10.26 -9.24 -0.39
N THR A 101 -10.64 -8.36 -1.31
CA THR A 101 -11.93 -7.67 -1.27
C THR A 101 -12.55 -7.58 -2.64
N LEU A 102 -13.88 -7.64 -2.70
CA LEU A 102 -14.67 -7.41 -3.89
C LEU A 102 -15.29 -6.02 -3.81
N TYR A 103 -14.90 -5.11 -4.71
CA TYR A 103 -15.52 -3.79 -4.78
C TYR A 103 -15.81 -3.37 -6.21
N LYS A 104 -17.09 -3.01 -6.44
CA LYS A 104 -17.69 -2.71 -7.75
C LYS A 104 -17.46 -3.84 -8.78
N GLY A 105 -17.59 -5.09 -8.34
CA GLY A 105 -17.42 -6.27 -9.21
C GLY A 105 -15.96 -6.59 -9.56
N THR A 106 -14.99 -5.90 -8.96
CA THR A 106 -13.56 -6.17 -9.18
C THR A 106 -12.92 -6.66 -7.89
N VAL A 107 -12.30 -7.84 -7.97
CA VAL A 107 -11.49 -8.40 -6.88
C VAL A 107 -10.15 -7.66 -6.82
N GLY A 108 -9.71 -7.35 -5.61
CA GLY A 108 -8.40 -6.75 -5.36
C GLY A 108 -7.85 -7.11 -4.00
N ILE A 109 -6.58 -6.78 -3.80
CA ILE A 109 -5.90 -6.87 -2.51
C ILE A 109 -5.97 -5.50 -1.84
N ASP A 110 -6.65 -5.40 -0.69
CA ASP A 110 -6.67 -4.19 0.15
C ASP A 110 -5.61 -4.32 1.25
N LEU A 111 -4.70 -3.36 1.28
CA LEU A 111 -3.74 -3.16 2.37
C LEU A 111 -4.16 -1.89 3.10
N ARG A 112 -4.62 -2.02 4.34
CA ARG A 112 -5.25 -0.89 5.06
C ARG A 112 -4.95 -0.92 6.55
N GLU A 113 -4.78 0.26 7.13
CA GLU A 113 -4.64 0.38 8.58
C GLU A 113 -6.01 0.24 9.27
N TRP A 114 -6.09 -0.71 10.19
CA TRP A 114 -7.13 -0.83 11.21
C TRP A 114 -6.66 -0.12 12.49
N VAL A 115 -7.50 0.74 13.05
CA VAL A 115 -7.20 1.49 14.26
C VAL A 115 -8.06 0.95 15.41
N ASP A 116 -7.44 0.75 16.55
CA ASP A 116 -8.07 0.38 17.82
C ASP A 116 -7.49 1.27 18.93
N GLU A 117 -7.98 2.50 18.98
CA GLU A 117 -7.61 3.52 19.96
C GLU A 117 -8.86 3.98 20.71
N ALA A 118 -8.70 4.61 21.89
CA ALA A 118 -9.83 4.99 22.74
C ALA A 118 -10.84 5.92 22.05
N GLU A 119 -10.36 6.81 21.18
CA GLU A 119 -11.18 7.79 20.46
C GLU A 119 -11.77 7.25 19.14
N TYR A 120 -11.20 6.17 18.60
CA TYR A 120 -11.62 5.62 17.32
C TYR A 120 -11.25 4.15 17.15
N LYS A 121 -12.24 3.34 16.76
CA LYS A 121 -12.07 1.93 16.41
C LYS A 121 -12.65 1.65 15.03
N GLY A 122 -11.81 1.27 14.07
CA GLY A 122 -12.26 0.93 12.72
C GLY A 122 -11.24 1.12 11.60
N TRP A 123 -11.74 1.01 10.36
CA TRP A 123 -10.96 1.17 9.13
C TRP A 123 -10.53 2.62 8.89
N SER A 124 -9.22 2.86 8.86
CA SER A 124 -8.72 4.17 8.48
C SER A 124 -8.80 4.42 6.96
N LYS A 125 -8.65 5.69 6.58
CA LYS A 125 -8.46 6.11 5.18
C LYS A 125 -7.05 5.77 4.63
N LYS A 126 -6.14 5.30 5.48
CA LYS A 126 -4.77 4.92 5.09
C LYS A 126 -4.77 3.48 4.61
N GLY A 127 -4.94 3.34 3.32
CA GLY A 127 -4.85 2.05 2.66
C GLY A 127 -4.93 2.21 1.16
N VAL A 128 -4.60 1.13 0.46
CA VAL A 128 -4.64 1.03 -0.99
C VAL A 128 -5.30 -0.28 -1.36
N ARG A 129 -6.04 -0.26 -2.46
CA ARG A 129 -6.56 -1.47 -3.09
C ARG A 129 -5.85 -1.65 -4.42
N VAL A 130 -5.16 -2.77 -4.57
CA VAL A 130 -4.47 -3.17 -5.79
C VAL A 130 -5.36 -4.16 -6.54
N PRO A 131 -5.67 -3.95 -7.84
CA PRO A 131 -6.41 -4.93 -8.62
C PRO A 131 -5.70 -6.28 -8.59
N TYR A 132 -6.46 -7.38 -8.51
CA TYR A 132 -5.85 -8.71 -8.35
C TYR A 132 -4.92 -9.08 -9.51
N LYS A 133 -5.28 -8.66 -10.74
CA LYS A 133 -4.43 -8.83 -11.93
C LYS A 133 -3.02 -8.23 -11.80
N ASP A 134 -2.85 -7.22 -10.93
CA ASP A 134 -1.59 -6.51 -10.73
C ASP A 134 -0.82 -7.04 -9.51
N LEU A 135 -1.31 -8.12 -8.86
CA LEU A 135 -0.66 -8.78 -7.73
C LEU A 135 0.80 -9.18 -8.03
N PRO A 136 1.15 -9.80 -9.17
CA PRO A 136 2.54 -10.15 -9.46
C PRO A 136 3.47 -8.93 -9.52
N ALA A 137 3.00 -7.83 -10.13
CA ALA A 137 3.76 -6.59 -10.20
C ALA A 137 3.94 -5.97 -8.80
N MET A 138 2.87 -5.94 -8.00
CA MET A 138 2.93 -5.48 -6.61
C MET A 138 3.96 -6.27 -5.79
N ILE A 139 3.93 -7.61 -5.85
CA ILE A 139 4.90 -8.46 -5.15
C ILE A 139 6.33 -8.12 -5.59
N GLY A 140 6.57 -7.95 -6.90
CA GLY A 140 7.86 -7.53 -7.42
C GLY A 140 8.36 -6.21 -6.84
N TYR A 141 7.48 -5.20 -6.71
CA TYR A 141 7.83 -3.94 -6.07
C TYR A 141 8.06 -4.07 -4.57
N LEU A 142 7.24 -4.86 -3.87
CA LEU A 142 7.42 -5.12 -2.43
C LEU A 142 8.77 -5.79 -2.13
N ARG A 143 9.19 -6.75 -2.97
CA ARG A 143 10.52 -7.38 -2.87
C ARG A 143 11.64 -6.35 -3.06
N GLN A 144 11.52 -5.46 -4.04
CA GLN A 144 12.48 -4.37 -4.21
C GLN A 144 12.52 -3.46 -2.97
N MET A 145 11.36 -3.06 -2.42
CA MET A 145 11.30 -2.29 -1.17
C MET A 145 12.00 -3.03 -0.03
N GLN A 146 11.76 -4.33 0.13
CA GLN A 146 12.36 -5.14 1.19
C GLN A 146 13.90 -5.02 1.19
N THR A 147 14.53 -5.13 0.02
CA THR A 147 16.00 -5.02 -0.10
C THR A 147 16.55 -3.62 0.24
N LEU A 148 15.75 -2.58 0.08
CA LEU A 148 16.14 -1.18 0.29
C LEU A 148 15.84 -0.69 1.71
N VAL A 149 14.79 -1.24 2.33
CA VAL A 149 14.32 -0.90 3.69
C VAL A 149 15.06 -1.71 4.75
N ALA A 150 15.50 -2.93 4.45
CA ALA A 150 16.26 -3.77 5.38
C ALA A 150 17.68 -3.26 5.67
N LYS A 151 18.14 -2.19 4.99
CA LYS A 151 19.44 -1.58 5.28
C LYS A 151 19.29 -0.56 6.43
N PRO A 152 20.00 -0.75 7.56
CA PRO A 152 20.05 0.22 8.65
C PRO A 152 20.67 1.55 8.23
#